data_AF-A0A968MDJ0-F1
#
_entry.id   AF-A0A968MDJ0-F1
#
_cell.length_a   1.000
_cell.length_b   1.000
_cell.length_c   1.000
_cell.angle_alpha   90.00
_cell.angle_beta   90.00
_cell.angle_gamma   90.00
#
_symmetry.space_group_name_H-M   'P 1'
#
loop_
_entity.id
_entity.type
_entity.pdbx_description
1 polymer ?
#
loop_
_entity_poly.entity_id
_entity_poly.type
_entity_poly.pdbx_seq_one_letter_code
_entity_poly.pdbx_strand_id
1 'polypeptide(L)'
;MLRSLRKVSIGAKITLIVLLVVLVSVTAVSFIAFEQSKRTIKERYIGQMEVIADLKVQKVSTFFSEIQSSIQIGQRLRAVRSRLEKAEQEIRPENNFVDFSDSLNFEEDFTQDLAQEDSLRKSPEDILSLFMESSEEFSNAIGTIESVYDLDNIYLLDKDGKIVDIARPSPQQKGNRFKEPSVDYNIIAQAKKDSIYFSKVFIQNNKPTLLVSAPVRQFNEERSFFGNSDL
;
A
#
# COMPACT_ATOMS: atom_id res chain seq x y z
N MET A 1 0.65 -4.53 76.11
CA MET A 1 2.12 -4.29 76.13
C MET A 1 2.54 -2.84 76.45
N LEU A 2 1.66 -1.98 76.99
CA LEU A 2 1.96 -0.55 77.27
C LEU A 2 2.23 -0.21 78.76
N ARG A 3 2.19 -1.18 79.68
CA ARG A 3 2.37 -0.93 81.12
C ARG A 3 3.82 -0.73 81.59
N SER A 4 4.82 -1.04 80.75
CA SER A 4 6.24 -0.99 81.14
C SER A 4 6.88 0.42 81.06
N LEU A 5 6.22 1.39 80.41
CA LEU A 5 6.82 2.72 80.15
C LEU A 5 6.85 3.67 81.35
N ARG A 6 6.31 3.28 82.51
CA ARG A 6 6.23 4.20 83.67
C ARG A 6 7.52 4.32 84.50
N LYS A 7 8.54 3.47 84.28
CA LYS A 7 9.83 3.50 85.01
C LYS A 7 11.03 3.98 84.17
N VAL A 8 10.80 4.82 83.16
CA VAL A 8 11.88 5.33 82.30
C VAL A 8 12.53 6.56 82.94
N SER A 9 13.87 6.58 83.05
CA SER A 9 14.65 7.69 83.60
C SER A 9 14.46 8.97 82.77
N ILE A 10 14.60 10.15 83.39
CA ILE A 10 14.43 11.44 82.70
C ILE A 10 15.30 11.55 81.44
N GLY A 11 16.55 11.08 81.50
CA GLY A 11 17.46 11.09 80.36
C GLY A 11 16.94 10.32 79.15
N ALA A 12 16.31 9.16 79.38
CA ALA A 12 15.74 8.34 78.31
C ALA A 12 14.48 8.95 77.66
N LYS A 13 13.76 9.84 78.36
CA LYS A 13 12.63 10.58 77.78
C LYS A 13 13.11 11.62 76.76
N ILE A 14 14.19 12.32 77.08
CA ILE A 14 14.78 13.35 76.21
C ILE A 14 15.33 12.70 74.94
N THR A 15 16.08 11.61 75.07
CA THR A 15 16.63 10.89 73.89
C THR A 15 15.53 10.32 73.02
N LEU A 16 14.43 9.82 73.60
CA LEU A 16 13.28 9.32 72.84
C LEU A 16 12.57 10.43 72.04
N ILE A 17 12.44 11.64 72.59
CA ILE A 17 11.90 12.78 71.86
C ILE A 17 12.80 13.15 70.68
N VAL A 18 14.12 13.25 70.91
CA VAL A 18 15.08 13.56 69.84
C VAL A 18 15.03 12.51 68.73
N LEU A 19 14.98 11.22 69.10
CA LEU A 19 14.88 10.12 68.14
C LEU A 19 13.58 10.18 67.33
N LEU A 20 12.46 10.53 67.96
CA LEU A 20 11.17 10.69 67.28
C LEU A 20 11.20 11.86 66.28
N VAL A 21 11.81 12.99 66.64
CA VAL A 21 11.98 14.13 65.73
C VAL A 21 12.82 13.76 64.50
N VAL A 22 13.93 13.04 64.71
CA VAL A 22 14.76 12.55 63.60
C VAL A 22 13.98 11.59 62.70
N LEU A 23 13.21 10.67 63.29
CA LEU A 23 12.41 9.70 62.53
C LEU A 23 11.34 10.38 61.66
N VAL A 24 10.65 11.38 62.20
CA VAL A 24 9.67 12.18 61.45
C VAL A 24 10.34 12.93 60.30
N SER A 25 11.51 13.54 60.55
CA SER A 25 12.26 14.25 59.52
C SER A 25 12.69 13.34 58.37
N VAL A 26 13.27 12.17 58.68
CA VAL A 26 13.68 11.19 57.66
C VAL A 26 12.48 10.69 56.86
N THR A 27 11.35 10.46 57.54
CA THR A 27 10.12 9.99 56.87
C THR A 27 9.56 11.07 55.94
N ALA A 28 9.57 12.34 56.35
CA ALA A 28 9.14 13.45 55.51
C ALA A 28 10.02 13.61 54.26
N VAL A 29 11.34 13.57 54.41
CA VAL A 29 12.28 13.64 53.27
C VAL A 29 12.10 12.44 52.35
N SER A 30 11.95 11.24 52.89
CA SER A 30 11.70 10.03 52.12
C SER A 30 10.40 10.10 51.32
N PHE A 31 9.32 10.61 51.92
CA PHE A 31 8.05 10.78 51.24
C PHE A 31 8.13 11.78 50.08
N ILE A 32 8.81 12.92 50.29
CA ILE A 32 9.00 13.93 49.23
C ILE A 32 9.83 13.34 48.08
N ALA A 33 10.93 12.66 48.39
CA ALA A 33 11.79 12.04 47.38
C ALA A 33 11.03 10.97 46.57
N PHE A 34 10.18 10.19 47.24
CA PHE A 34 9.35 9.18 46.59
C PHE A 34 8.33 9.80 45.62
N GLU A 35 7.62 10.85 46.04
CA GLU A 35 6.66 11.56 45.17
C GLU A 35 7.35 12.18 43.94
N GLN A 36 8.51 12.83 44.12
CA GLN A 36 9.27 13.40 43.01
C GLN A 36 9.77 12.33 42.03
N SER A 37 10.26 11.20 42.56
CA SER A 37 10.69 10.07 41.75
C SER A 37 9.53 9.52 40.92
N LYS A 38 8.36 9.31 41.53
CA LYS A 38 7.16 8.80 40.84
C LYS A 38 6.70 9.72 39.71
N ARG A 39 6.73 11.04 39.92
CA ARG A 39 6.41 12.04 38.89
C ARG A 39 7.40 11.99 37.73
N THR A 40 8.70 11.98 38.04
CA THR A 40 9.77 11.94 37.03
C THR A 40 9.70 10.68 36.18
N ILE A 41 9.45 9.52 36.80
CA ILE A 41 9.29 8.25 36.07
C ILE A 41 8.07 8.30 35.15
N LYS A 42 6.94 8.82 35.65
CA LYS A 42 5.71 8.96 34.86
C LYS A 42 5.92 9.89 33.66
N GLU A 43 6.54 11.05 33.87
CA GLU A 43 6.85 12.02 32.81
C GLU A 43 7.79 11.42 31.76
N ARG A 44 8.86 10.72 32.18
CA ARG A 44 9.74 10.01 31.26
C ARG A 44 9.01 8.93 30.46
N TYR A 45 8.13 8.17 31.11
CA TYR A 45 7.37 7.12 30.43
C TYR A 45 6.40 7.70 29.40
N ILE A 46 5.70 8.78 29.75
CA ILE A 46 4.82 9.50 28.81
C ILE A 46 5.62 10.05 27.63
N GLY A 47 6.74 10.72 27.90
CA GLY A 47 7.60 11.26 26.82
C GLY A 47 8.17 10.17 25.92
N GLN A 48 8.55 9.01 26.48
CA GLN A 48 8.97 7.86 25.67
C GLN A 48 7.83 7.27 24.84
N MET A 49 6.61 7.21 25.38
CA MET A 49 5.44 6.77 24.63
C MET A 49 5.13 7.69 23.45
N GLU A 50 5.21 9.01 23.66
CA GLU A 50 5.01 10.01 22.61
C GLU A 50 6.05 9.85 21.49
N VAL A 51 7.34 9.76 21.83
CA VAL A 51 8.40 9.52 20.84
C VAL A 51 8.20 8.20 20.09
N ILE A 52 7.80 7.13 20.76
CA ILE A 52 7.52 5.84 20.10
C ILE A 52 6.30 5.97 19.19
N ALA A 53 5.25 6.67 19.62
CA ALA A 53 4.07 6.92 18.81
C ALA A 53 4.42 7.72 17.55
N ASP A 54 5.18 8.81 17.70
CA ASP A 54 5.65 9.64 16.59
C ASP A 54 6.53 8.86 15.62
N LEU A 55 7.49 8.08 16.13
CA LEU A 55 8.32 7.22 15.29
C LEU A 55 7.50 6.16 14.54
N LYS A 56 6.46 5.60 15.18
CA LYS A 56 5.54 4.66 14.51
C LYS A 56 4.70 5.37 13.45
N VAL A 57 4.14 6.53 13.74
CA VAL A 57 3.38 7.35 12.79
C VAL A 57 4.26 7.74 11.60
N GLN A 58 5.49 8.16 11.85
CA GLN A 58 6.46 8.49 10.80
C GLN A 58 6.76 7.28 9.92
N LYS A 59 7.04 6.11 10.52
CA LYS A 59 7.27 4.87 9.75
C LYS A 59 6.06 4.49 8.89
N VAL A 60 4.87 4.60 9.45
CA VAL A 60 3.62 4.34 8.71
C VAL A 60 3.46 5.34 7.56
N SER A 61 3.74 6.62 7.78
CA SER A 61 3.71 7.65 6.74
C SER A 61 4.75 7.41 5.65
N THR A 62 5.98 7.03 6.02
CA THR A 62 7.05 6.69 5.07
C THR A 62 6.65 5.49 4.24
N PHE A 63 6.15 4.43 4.86
CA PHE A 63 5.66 3.24 4.17
C PHE A 63 4.55 3.59 3.17
N PHE A 64 3.58 4.43 3.56
CA PHE A 64 2.55 4.89 2.63
C PHE A 64 3.09 5.75 1.49
N SER A 65 4.06 6.62 1.76
CA SER A 65 4.72 7.43 0.74
C SER A 65 5.50 6.56 -0.25
N GLU A 66 6.19 5.52 0.23
CA GLU A 66 6.90 4.56 -0.61
C GLU A 66 5.94 3.74 -1.46
N ILE A 67 4.84 3.24 -0.88
CA ILE A 67 3.77 2.56 -1.62
C ILE A 67 3.21 3.47 -2.70
N GLN A 68 2.92 4.74 -2.37
CA GLN A 68 2.40 5.70 -3.33
C GLN A 68 3.37 5.92 -4.49
N SER A 69 4.66 6.08 -4.21
CA SER A 69 5.69 6.20 -5.24
C SER A 69 5.75 4.95 -6.12
N SER A 70 5.74 3.76 -5.51
CA SER A 70 5.78 2.49 -6.24
C SER A 70 4.53 2.25 -7.10
N ILE A 71 3.35 2.64 -6.60
CA ILE A 71 2.11 2.65 -7.39
C ILE A 71 2.23 3.60 -8.57
N GLN A 72 2.75 4.82 -8.38
CA GLN A 72 2.93 5.77 -9.49
C GLN A 72 3.90 5.26 -10.54
N ILE A 73 4.99 4.59 -10.13
CA ILE A 73 5.92 3.93 -11.05
C ILE A 73 5.20 2.79 -11.79
N GLY A 74 4.47 1.95 -11.08
CA GLY A 74 3.67 0.86 -11.67
C GLY A 74 2.64 1.36 -12.70
N GLN A 75 1.95 2.48 -12.42
CA GLN A 75 1.01 3.10 -13.35
C GLN A 75 1.66 3.64 -14.62
N ARG A 76 2.95 3.98 -14.59
CA ARG A 76 3.69 4.46 -15.77
C ARG A 76 4.22 3.32 -16.64
N LEU A 77 4.18 2.08 -16.16
CA LEU A 77 4.63 0.93 -16.95
C LEU A 77 3.67 0.67 -18.11
N ARG A 78 4.19 0.72 -19.34
CA ARG A 78 3.43 0.49 -20.58
C ARG A 78 2.75 -0.89 -20.60
N ALA A 79 3.31 -1.88 -19.93
CA ALA A 79 2.76 -3.23 -19.81
C ALA A 79 1.39 -3.28 -19.11
N VAL A 80 1.15 -2.44 -18.09
CA VAL A 80 -0.15 -2.37 -17.40
C VAL A 80 -1.22 -1.82 -18.34
N ARG A 81 -0.84 -0.77 -19.08
CA ARG A 81 -1.73 -0.10 -20.04
C ARG A 81 -2.16 -1.03 -21.17
N SER A 82 -1.21 -1.73 -21.79
CA SER A 82 -1.51 -2.62 -22.93
C SER A 82 -2.43 -3.79 -22.54
N ARG A 83 -2.41 -4.22 -21.27
CA ARG A 83 -3.31 -5.26 -20.75
C ARG A 83 -4.73 -4.74 -20.50
N LEU A 84 -4.86 -3.54 -19.94
CA LEU A 84 -6.16 -2.89 -19.74
C LEU A 84 -6.87 -2.63 -21.08
N GLU A 85 -6.14 -2.09 -22.07
CA GLU A 85 -6.71 -1.80 -23.40
C GLU A 85 -7.18 -3.08 -24.13
N LYS A 86 -6.42 -4.18 -24.03
CA LYS A 86 -6.83 -5.48 -24.59
C LYS A 86 -8.08 -6.05 -23.92
N ALA A 87 -8.15 -5.98 -22.58
CA ALA A 87 -9.32 -6.44 -21.85
C ALA A 87 -10.59 -5.67 -22.23
N GLU A 88 -10.49 -4.38 -22.58
CA GLU A 88 -11.64 -3.61 -23.06
C GLU A 88 -12.07 -3.99 -24.49
N GLN A 89 -11.15 -4.41 -25.35
CA GLN A 89 -11.46 -4.82 -26.72
C GLN A 89 -12.16 -6.20 -26.76
N GLU A 90 -11.79 -7.12 -25.88
CA GLU A 90 -12.39 -8.47 -25.80
C GLU A 90 -13.85 -8.47 -25.28
N ILE A 91 -14.29 -7.38 -24.63
CA ILE A 91 -15.66 -7.24 -24.08
C ILE A 91 -16.64 -6.68 -25.13
N ARG A 92 -16.17 -6.24 -26.31
CA ARG A 92 -17.08 -5.93 -27.42
C ARG A 92 -17.45 -7.26 -28.09
N PRO A 93 -18.72 -7.72 -28.02
CA PRO A 93 -19.14 -8.83 -28.85
C PRO A 93 -19.00 -8.39 -30.31
N GLU A 94 -18.00 -8.93 -30.99
CA GLU A 94 -17.90 -8.86 -32.44
C GLU A 94 -19.12 -9.60 -33.00
N ASN A 95 -20.16 -8.84 -33.32
CA ASN A 95 -21.14 -9.24 -34.31
C ASN A 95 -20.58 -9.06 -35.74
N ASN A 96 -19.26 -9.23 -35.93
CA ASN A 96 -18.64 -9.29 -37.23
C ASN A 96 -18.54 -10.77 -37.62
N PHE A 97 -19.66 -11.28 -38.15
CA PHE A 97 -19.61 -12.40 -39.07
C PHE A 97 -18.79 -11.96 -40.28
N VAL A 98 -17.50 -12.32 -40.30
CA VAL A 98 -16.67 -12.16 -41.49
C VAL A 98 -17.14 -13.19 -42.49
N ASP A 99 -17.97 -12.74 -43.43
CA ASP A 99 -18.39 -13.50 -44.58
C ASP A 99 -17.17 -13.71 -45.50
N PHE A 100 -16.54 -14.87 -45.40
CA PHE A 100 -15.38 -15.29 -46.20
C PHE A 100 -15.77 -15.75 -47.63
N SER A 101 -16.85 -15.22 -48.19
CA SER A 101 -17.35 -15.64 -49.50
C SER A 101 -16.99 -14.70 -50.67
N ASP A 102 -16.34 -13.56 -50.43
CA ASP A 102 -16.21 -12.50 -51.46
C ASP A 102 -14.78 -12.05 -51.81
N SER A 103 -13.82 -12.98 -51.88
CA SER A 103 -12.49 -12.66 -52.45
C SER A 103 -11.80 -13.85 -53.11
N LEU A 104 -12.32 -14.28 -54.26
CA LEU A 104 -11.58 -15.04 -55.28
C LEU A 104 -11.93 -14.49 -56.67
N ASN A 105 -11.40 -13.31 -56.98
CA ASN A 105 -11.19 -12.84 -58.35
C ASN A 105 -9.92 -11.99 -58.33
N PHE A 106 -8.78 -12.65 -58.54
CA PHE A 106 -7.50 -12.00 -58.79
C PHE A 106 -7.11 -12.33 -60.24
N GLU A 107 -7.60 -11.50 -61.17
CA GLU A 107 -7.10 -11.45 -62.54
C GLU A 107 -5.70 -10.83 -62.52
N GLU A 108 -4.84 -11.42 -63.33
CA GLU A 108 -3.46 -11.02 -63.57
C GLU A 108 -3.39 -9.61 -64.17
N ASP A 109 -2.68 -8.71 -63.51
CA ASP A 109 -1.89 -7.72 -64.26
C ASP A 109 -0.56 -7.47 -63.55
N PHE A 110 0.49 -7.91 -64.21
CA PHE A 110 1.87 -7.90 -63.75
C PHE A 110 2.62 -6.94 -64.66
N THR A 111 2.82 -5.69 -64.23
CA THR A 111 3.98 -4.90 -64.67
C THR A 111 4.27 -3.74 -63.71
N GLN A 112 5.50 -3.77 -63.20
CA GLN A 112 6.38 -2.62 -62.94
C GLN A 112 5.84 -1.49 -62.05
N ASP A 113 6.20 -1.54 -60.76
CA ASP A 113 7.19 -0.58 -60.25
C ASP A 113 7.77 -1.04 -58.91
N LEU A 114 9.07 -1.33 -58.93
CA LEU A 114 9.88 -1.60 -57.74
C LEU A 114 10.58 -0.30 -57.36
N ALA A 115 10.03 0.45 -56.43
CA ALA A 115 10.81 1.26 -55.50
C ALA A 115 9.94 1.74 -54.33
N GLN A 116 10.31 1.27 -53.13
CA GLN A 116 9.95 1.82 -51.82
C GLN A 116 8.51 1.61 -51.36
N GLU A 117 8.30 0.50 -50.64
CA GLU A 117 7.58 0.49 -49.36
C GLU A 117 7.85 -0.86 -48.67
N ASP A 118 8.90 -0.90 -47.86
CA ASP A 118 9.20 -2.02 -46.97
C ASP A 118 8.33 -1.89 -45.71
N SER A 119 7.02 -2.09 -45.91
CA SER A 119 6.01 -2.05 -44.85
C SER A 119 5.72 -3.46 -44.35
N LEU A 120 6.31 -3.79 -43.21
CA LEU A 120 5.63 -4.41 -42.06
C LEU A 120 4.63 -5.53 -42.37
N ARG A 121 5.08 -6.62 -43.00
CA ARG A 121 4.50 -7.95 -42.71
C ARG A 121 5.18 -8.50 -41.46
N LYS A 122 4.78 -8.00 -40.28
CA LYS A 122 5.12 -8.67 -39.01
C LYS A 122 4.49 -10.06 -39.04
N SER A 123 5.33 -11.08 -38.91
CA SER A 123 4.90 -12.46 -38.79
C SER A 123 3.93 -12.57 -37.61
N PRO A 124 2.90 -13.43 -37.64
CA PRO A 124 2.08 -13.74 -36.46
C PRO A 124 2.93 -14.10 -35.22
N GLU A 125 4.16 -14.58 -35.43
CA GLU A 125 5.15 -14.86 -34.38
C GLU A 125 5.74 -13.58 -33.74
N ASP A 126 5.91 -12.49 -34.50
CA ASP A 126 6.35 -11.18 -33.99
C ASP A 126 5.25 -10.46 -33.19
N ILE A 127 4.00 -10.78 -33.48
CA ILE A 127 2.86 -10.31 -32.67
C ILE A 127 2.82 -11.12 -31.37
N LEU A 128 3.09 -12.43 -31.39
CA LEU A 128 3.13 -13.25 -30.19
C LEU A 128 4.30 -12.89 -29.25
N SER A 129 5.47 -12.52 -29.79
CA SER A 129 6.63 -12.09 -29.00
C SER A 129 6.38 -10.75 -28.30
N LEU A 130 5.75 -9.77 -28.97
CA LEU A 130 5.27 -8.52 -28.35
C LEU A 130 4.23 -8.77 -27.23
N PHE A 131 3.47 -9.87 -27.32
CA PHE A 131 2.48 -10.24 -26.31
C PHE A 131 3.11 -10.98 -25.13
N MET A 132 4.16 -11.78 -25.34
CA MET A 132 4.90 -12.44 -24.27
C MET A 132 5.77 -11.46 -23.48
N GLU A 133 6.45 -10.53 -24.15
CA GLU A 133 7.27 -9.47 -23.51
C GLU A 133 6.43 -8.70 -22.49
N SER A 134 5.21 -8.27 -22.87
CA SER A 134 4.36 -7.48 -21.98
C SER A 134 3.79 -8.25 -20.76
N SER A 135 3.60 -9.57 -20.82
CA SER A 135 3.13 -10.35 -19.65
C SER A 135 4.27 -10.61 -18.68
N GLU A 136 5.43 -11.01 -19.20
CA GLU A 136 6.58 -11.30 -18.36
C GLU A 136 7.11 -10.02 -17.72
N GLU A 137 7.17 -8.90 -18.45
CA GLU A 137 7.53 -7.60 -17.90
C GLU A 137 6.61 -7.16 -16.75
N PHE A 138 5.29 -7.33 -16.91
CA PHE A 138 4.34 -6.99 -15.86
C PHE A 138 4.51 -7.90 -14.65
N SER A 139 4.61 -9.23 -14.86
CA SER A 139 4.82 -10.20 -13.79
C SER A 139 6.15 -9.97 -13.06
N ASN A 140 7.21 -9.61 -13.78
CA ASN A 140 8.53 -9.31 -13.21
C ASN A 140 8.52 -7.98 -12.43
N ALA A 141 7.86 -6.95 -12.97
CA ALA A 141 7.70 -5.66 -12.28
C ALA A 141 6.87 -5.81 -11.00
N ILE A 142 5.77 -6.55 -11.08
CA ILE A 142 4.93 -6.88 -9.93
C ILE A 142 5.67 -7.73 -8.90
N GLY A 143 6.40 -8.77 -9.33
CA GLY A 143 7.16 -9.63 -8.43
C GLY A 143 8.23 -8.87 -7.65
N THR A 144 8.82 -7.84 -8.26
CA THR A 144 9.74 -6.92 -7.56
C THR A 144 9.01 -6.12 -6.49
N ILE A 145 7.86 -5.52 -6.80
CA ILE A 145 7.07 -4.75 -5.82
C ILE A 145 6.58 -5.67 -4.69
N GLU A 146 6.11 -6.86 -5.02
CA GLU A 146 5.61 -7.84 -4.06
C GLU A 146 6.70 -8.28 -3.07
N SER A 147 7.91 -8.56 -3.56
CA SER A 147 9.03 -8.99 -2.72
C SER A 147 9.61 -7.87 -1.86
N VAL A 148 9.67 -6.63 -2.38
CA VAL A 148 10.20 -5.47 -1.63
C VAL A 148 9.27 -5.06 -0.50
N TYR A 149 7.95 -5.11 -0.72
CA TYR A 149 6.96 -4.58 0.23
C TYR A 149 6.19 -5.67 1.00
N ASP A 150 6.57 -6.95 0.84
CA ASP A 150 5.92 -8.12 1.46
C ASP A 150 4.40 -8.11 1.26
N LEU A 151 3.97 -7.82 0.03
CA LEU A 151 2.54 -7.73 -0.29
C LEU A 151 1.93 -9.13 -0.37
N ASP A 152 0.75 -9.29 0.24
CA ASP A 152 0.02 -10.56 0.20
C ASP A 152 -0.43 -10.91 -1.23
N ASN A 153 -0.98 -9.92 -1.96
CA ASN A 153 -1.40 -10.06 -3.35
C ASN A 153 -1.59 -8.69 -4.04
N ILE A 154 -1.53 -8.64 -5.37
CA ILE A 154 -1.84 -7.47 -6.19
C ILE A 154 -2.92 -7.86 -7.22
N TYR A 155 -3.97 -7.04 -7.31
CA TYR A 155 -5.07 -7.24 -8.25
C TYR A 155 -5.10 -6.12 -9.27
N LEU A 156 -5.22 -6.48 -10.55
CA LEU A 156 -5.53 -5.53 -11.62
C LEU A 156 -7.02 -5.67 -11.96
N LEU A 157 -7.75 -4.56 -11.83
CA LEU A 157 -9.19 -4.52 -12.03
C LEU A 157 -9.53 -3.70 -13.28
N ASP A 158 -10.59 -4.09 -13.99
CA ASP A 158 -11.20 -3.26 -15.02
C ASP A 158 -12.09 -2.15 -14.42
N LYS A 159 -12.68 -1.31 -15.28
CA LYS A 159 -13.58 -0.22 -14.89
C LYS A 159 -14.84 -0.67 -14.14
N ASP A 160 -15.23 -1.93 -14.34
CA ASP A 160 -16.42 -2.58 -13.79
C ASP A 160 -16.11 -3.41 -12.54
N GLY A 161 -14.85 -3.39 -12.07
CA GLY A 161 -14.36 -4.11 -10.90
C GLY A 161 -14.11 -5.60 -11.12
N LYS A 162 -14.03 -6.06 -12.38
CA LYS A 162 -13.66 -7.43 -12.72
C LYS A 162 -12.15 -7.60 -12.64
N ILE A 163 -11.72 -8.76 -12.16
CA ILE A 163 -10.30 -9.07 -12.05
C ILE A 163 -9.75 -9.45 -13.43
N VAL A 164 -8.90 -8.57 -13.97
CA VAL A 164 -8.17 -8.76 -15.23
C VAL A 164 -6.93 -9.61 -14.98
N ASP A 165 -6.18 -9.31 -13.91
CA ASP A 165 -4.96 -10.02 -13.57
C ASP A 165 -4.68 -10.07 -12.06
N ILE A 166 -3.88 -11.04 -11.65
CA ILE A 166 -3.52 -11.29 -10.24
C ILE A 166 -2.05 -11.70 -10.16
N ALA A 167 -1.28 -11.04 -9.29
CA ALA A 167 0.13 -11.36 -9.06
C ALA A 167 0.34 -12.80 -8.57
N ARG A 168 -0.40 -13.19 -7.52
CA ARG A 168 -0.40 -14.56 -7.01
C ARG A 168 -1.68 -15.27 -7.44
N PRO A 169 -1.63 -16.18 -8.44
CA PRO A 169 -2.81 -16.89 -8.90
C PRO A 169 -3.45 -17.67 -7.75
N SER A 170 -4.68 -17.30 -7.44
CA SER A 170 -5.58 -18.04 -6.58
C SER A 170 -6.53 -18.86 -7.46
N PRO A 171 -6.81 -20.14 -7.14
CA PRO A 171 -7.67 -21.00 -7.96
C PRO A 171 -9.09 -20.47 -8.22
N GLN A 172 -9.50 -19.35 -7.61
CA GLN A 172 -10.91 -18.92 -7.53
C GLN A 172 -11.21 -17.52 -8.07
N GLN A 173 -10.27 -16.84 -8.76
CA GLN A 173 -10.41 -15.37 -8.89
C GLN A 173 -10.28 -14.76 -10.29
N LYS A 174 -9.60 -15.37 -11.27
CA LYS A 174 -9.45 -14.74 -12.59
C LYS A 174 -10.80 -14.67 -13.33
N GLY A 175 -11.18 -13.48 -13.82
CA GLY A 175 -12.44 -13.25 -14.51
C GLY A 175 -13.67 -13.08 -13.60
N ASN A 176 -13.55 -13.32 -12.30
CA ASN A 176 -14.60 -13.02 -11.34
C ASN A 176 -14.57 -11.53 -10.95
N ARG A 177 -15.70 -11.02 -10.47
CA ARG A 177 -15.74 -9.69 -9.83
C ARG A 177 -14.93 -9.72 -8.54
N PHE A 178 -14.15 -8.66 -8.32
CA PHE A 178 -13.44 -8.49 -7.07
C PHE A 178 -14.44 -8.43 -5.92
N LYS A 179 -14.26 -9.30 -4.93
CA LYS A 179 -15.12 -9.35 -3.75
C LYS A 179 -14.54 -8.39 -2.71
N GLU A 180 -15.11 -7.21 -2.61
CA GLU A 180 -14.73 -6.23 -1.59
C GLU A 180 -14.96 -6.80 -0.18
N PRO A 181 -14.10 -6.45 0.79
CA PRO A 181 -14.27 -6.90 2.17
C PRO A 181 -15.49 -6.23 2.80
N SER A 182 -16.18 -6.95 3.67
CA SER A 182 -17.41 -6.50 4.33
C SER A 182 -17.26 -5.24 5.19
N VAL A 183 -16.03 -4.83 5.47
CA VAL A 183 -15.71 -3.65 6.27
C VAL A 183 -15.68 -2.34 5.45
N ASP A 184 -15.56 -2.45 4.13
CA ASP A 184 -15.35 -1.30 3.24
C ASP A 184 -15.86 -1.60 1.81
N TYR A 185 -17.18 -1.50 1.64
CA TYR A 185 -17.92 -1.82 0.40
C TYR A 185 -17.76 -0.79 -0.73
N ASN A 186 -16.79 0.13 -0.64
CA ASN A 186 -16.64 1.19 -1.64
C ASN A 186 -15.17 1.50 -1.92
N ILE A 187 -14.26 0.56 -1.66
CA ILE A 187 -12.82 0.80 -1.84
C ILE A 187 -12.50 1.12 -3.31
N ILE A 188 -13.12 0.41 -4.25
CA ILE A 188 -12.93 0.66 -5.69
C ILE A 188 -13.56 2.01 -6.07
N ALA A 189 -14.76 2.31 -5.58
CA ALA A 189 -15.45 3.55 -5.89
C ALA A 189 -14.74 4.79 -5.33
N GLN A 190 -14.09 4.69 -4.17
CA GLN A 190 -13.34 5.79 -3.55
C GLN A 190 -12.01 6.04 -4.27
N ALA A 191 -11.34 5.00 -4.76
CA ALA A 191 -10.12 5.15 -5.55
C ALA A 191 -10.37 5.76 -6.96
N LYS A 192 -11.61 5.77 -7.47
CA LYS A 192 -11.93 6.37 -8.78
C LYS A 192 -11.68 7.88 -8.86
N LYS A 193 -11.55 8.59 -7.73
CA LYS A 193 -11.41 10.06 -7.67
C LYS A 193 -9.96 10.55 -7.58
N ASP A 194 -9.12 10.09 -8.51
CA ASP A 194 -7.77 10.64 -8.72
C ASP A 194 -6.78 10.55 -7.55
N SER A 195 -7.10 9.77 -6.52
CA SER A 195 -6.27 9.59 -5.33
C SER A 195 -6.10 8.12 -5.00
N ILE A 196 -4.97 7.80 -4.38
CA ILE A 196 -4.77 6.49 -3.73
C ILE A 196 -5.69 6.43 -2.52
N TYR A 197 -6.42 5.34 -2.38
CA TYR A 197 -7.31 5.09 -1.26
C TYR A 197 -6.81 3.91 -0.44
N PHE A 198 -6.83 4.08 0.88
CA PHE A 198 -6.47 3.06 1.86
C PHE A 198 -7.74 2.65 2.61
N SER A 199 -8.03 1.35 2.65
CA SER A 199 -9.16 0.84 3.40
C SER A 199 -8.94 0.99 4.91
N LYS A 200 -9.96 0.67 5.69
CA LYS A 200 -9.74 0.35 7.12
C LYS A 200 -8.95 -0.95 7.25
N VAL A 201 -8.23 -1.13 8.34
CA VAL A 201 -7.61 -2.43 8.69
C VAL A 201 -8.72 -3.40 9.07
N PHE A 202 -8.70 -4.61 8.51
CA PHE A 202 -9.66 -5.68 8.80
C PHE A 202 -8.98 -7.02 8.95
N ILE A 203 -9.70 -8.02 9.45
CA ILE A 203 -9.16 -9.38 9.60
C ILE A 203 -9.57 -10.22 8.40
N GLN A 204 -8.59 -10.79 7.70
CA GLN A 204 -8.80 -11.78 6.64
C GLN A 204 -7.90 -12.98 6.92
N ASN A 205 -8.47 -14.19 6.91
CA ASN A 205 -7.73 -15.43 7.22
C ASN A 205 -6.96 -15.35 8.56
N ASN A 206 -7.56 -14.72 9.58
CA ASN A 206 -6.96 -14.50 10.90
C ASN A 206 -5.70 -13.62 10.92
N LYS A 207 -5.47 -12.82 9.87
CA LYS A 207 -4.40 -11.82 9.80
C LYS A 207 -4.99 -10.41 9.66
N PRO A 208 -4.40 -9.38 10.29
CA PRO A 208 -4.74 -8.00 10.01
C PRO A 208 -4.26 -7.62 8.62
N THR A 209 -5.18 -7.13 7.79
CA THR A 209 -4.99 -6.81 6.38
C THR A 209 -5.47 -5.39 6.11
N LEU A 210 -4.74 -4.71 5.22
CA LEU A 210 -5.08 -3.40 4.70
C LEU A 210 -5.13 -3.51 3.17
N LEU A 211 -6.16 -2.97 2.54
CA LEU A 211 -6.21 -2.86 1.10
C LEU A 211 -5.84 -1.44 0.66
N VAL A 212 -5.10 -1.37 -0.43
CA VAL A 212 -4.73 -0.13 -1.10
C VAL A 212 -5.27 -0.20 -2.52
N SER A 213 -5.99 0.84 -2.93
CA SER A 213 -6.53 0.94 -4.28
C SER A 213 -6.08 2.24 -4.92
N ALA A 214 -5.66 2.17 -6.18
CA ALA A 214 -5.19 3.33 -6.92
C ALA A 214 -5.67 3.25 -8.38
N PRO A 215 -6.15 4.37 -8.96
CA PRO A 215 -6.66 4.37 -10.33
C PRO A 215 -5.50 4.30 -11.33
N VAL A 216 -5.54 3.38 -12.28
CA VAL A 216 -4.59 3.36 -13.40
C VAL A 216 -5.04 4.36 -14.46
N ARG A 217 -4.23 5.41 -14.70
CA ARG A 217 -4.54 6.43 -15.71
C ARG A 217 -3.86 6.11 -17.03
N GLN A 218 -4.57 6.34 -18.14
CA GLN A 218 -3.90 6.58 -19.42
C GLN A 218 -3.23 7.95 -19.35
N PHE A 219 -1.90 7.95 -19.30
CA PHE A 219 -1.15 9.19 -19.53
C PHE A 219 -1.35 9.59 -21.00
N ASN A 220 -2.12 10.64 -21.24
CA ASN A 220 -2.15 11.31 -22.54
C ASN A 220 -0.83 12.09 -22.67
N GLU A 221 0.13 11.51 -23.39
CA GLU A 221 1.48 12.09 -23.62
C GLU A 221 1.43 13.46 -24.35
N GLU A 222 0.28 13.86 -24.91
CA GLU A 222 0.12 15.09 -25.70
C GLU A 222 0.17 16.41 -24.91
N ARG A 223 0.16 16.39 -23.56
CA ARG A 223 0.12 17.65 -22.77
C ARG A 223 1.40 18.06 -22.06
N SER A 224 2.48 17.27 -22.14
CA SER A 224 3.73 17.57 -21.44
C SER A 224 4.85 18.18 -22.30
N PHE A 225 4.66 18.30 -23.62
CA PHE A 225 5.71 18.86 -24.51
C PHE A 225 5.57 20.35 -24.83
N PHE A 226 4.44 21.00 -24.50
CA PHE A 226 4.28 22.44 -24.63
C PHE A 226 4.21 23.11 -23.26
N GLY A 227 5.22 22.87 -22.44
CA GLY A 227 5.58 23.82 -21.40
C GLY A 227 6.15 25.06 -22.09
N ASN A 228 5.30 26.06 -22.29
CA ASN A 228 5.66 27.38 -22.78
C ASN A 228 6.91 27.88 -22.05
N SER A 229 8.02 27.90 -22.79
CA SER A 229 9.17 28.74 -22.49
C SER A 229 8.83 30.17 -22.92
N ASP A 230 7.91 30.82 -22.23
CA ASP A 230 7.69 32.26 -22.34
C ASP A 230 7.71 32.87 -20.93
N LEU A 231 8.85 33.51 -20.64
CA LEU A 231 9.08 34.68 -19.78
C LEU A 231 8.85 34.55 -18.26
#